data_AF-A0A3D4IPX6-F1
#
_entry.id   AF-A0A3D4IPX6-F1
#
_cell.length_a   1.000
_cell.length_b   1.000
_cell.length_c   1.000
_cell.angle_alpha   90.00
_cell.angle_beta   90.00
_cell.angle_gamma   90.00
#
_symmetry.space_group_name_H-M   'P 1'
#
loop_
_entity.id
_entity.type
_entity.pdbx_description
1 polymer ?
#
loop_
_entity_poly.entity_id
_entity_poly.type
_entity_poly.pdbx_seq_one_letter_code
_entity_poly.pdbx_strand_id
1 'polypeptide(L)'
;MAVSEEQDTNNNLGSMSGLSQLESAHSVDDIFKYVDRNSLEQLKCNLLNYQRKLNGLPEVFSISSSEQFQSAYDEIKNFIRGGLEINWEEYIRDAKENIDEYIWLFNNLLKDQKSKDVFFNLFYSRLTLSKEHLRAAFSNETQYFDEKNVSFLNGEILVDCGAFIGDSIIEYALKNPFYKRIYAYEAFPESFKKCNENLTPLYNDGRISVRQVIVSNKHGWLNFQENALPGSNAIDENGRLKIESVSLDEDILERVSFIKMDIEGAEMLALEGARKHIIEEAPTLAICVYHFPDHLWKIAKLIYSMNPAYSFTLRHHSTFARFETVLYATSPDRGSFIVEDPFIKSYLAQTSLAVRIRDNNTFNMIKVRDTYIDQLEGAIRWFQKQLNENQKVIETLQSQLKNKHESKDNKRILGVVSSLIKKFKR
;
A
#
# COMPACT_ATOMS: atom_id res chain seq x y z
N MET A 1 6.26 41.67 54.12
CA MET A 1 7.74 41.70 54.02
C MET A 1 8.22 40.37 54.59
N ALA A 2 8.72 39.38 53.87
CA ALA A 2 9.45 39.40 52.61
C ALA A 2 9.01 38.22 51.70
N VAL A 3 9.18 38.43 50.40
CA VAL A 3 9.11 37.46 49.30
C VAL A 3 10.48 37.49 48.63
N SER A 4 10.82 36.40 47.92
CA SER A 4 11.97 36.17 47.03
C SER A 4 13.22 35.61 47.73
N GLU A 5 13.96 34.62 47.20
CA GLU A 5 14.14 34.14 45.82
C GLU A 5 14.43 32.63 45.85
N GLU A 6 13.82 31.85 44.96
CA GLU A 6 14.44 30.62 44.47
C GLU A 6 14.29 30.59 42.95
N GLN A 7 15.43 30.36 42.30
CA GLN A 7 15.72 30.73 40.93
C GLN A 7 15.13 29.72 39.94
N ASP A 8 14.31 30.23 39.03
CA ASP A 8 13.96 29.60 37.75
C ASP A 8 15.21 29.50 36.87
N THR A 9 15.79 28.30 36.77
CA THR A 9 16.78 27.96 35.74
C THR A 9 16.29 26.78 34.91
N ASN A 10 15.36 27.04 33.97
CA ASN A 10 15.25 26.33 32.70
C ASN A 10 14.20 26.98 31.78
N ASN A 11 14.48 28.20 31.33
CA ASN A 11 13.76 28.84 30.23
C ASN A 11 14.80 29.48 29.31
N ASN A 12 15.22 28.79 28.26
CA ASN A 12 15.85 29.41 27.07
C ASN A 12 16.05 28.44 25.89
N LEU A 13 14.98 27.73 25.53
CA LEU A 13 14.71 27.37 24.13
C LEU A 13 13.31 27.93 23.83
N GLY A 14 13.30 29.15 23.29
CA GLY A 14 12.09 29.94 23.06
C GLY A 14 11.02 29.19 22.25
N SER A 15 9.77 29.52 22.55
CA SER A 15 8.53 28.95 22.01
C SER A 15 8.48 28.95 20.46
N MET A 16 9.15 28.00 19.84
CA MET A 16 8.94 27.64 18.45
C MET A 16 7.49 27.18 18.27
N SER A 17 6.77 27.75 17.30
CA SER A 17 5.44 27.27 16.92
C SER A 17 5.52 25.77 16.61
N GLY A 18 4.47 25.00 16.89
CA GLY A 18 4.46 23.55 16.62
C GLY A 18 4.84 23.22 15.17
N LEU A 19 4.46 24.08 14.22
CA LEU A 19 4.87 24.00 12.82
C LEU A 19 6.41 24.11 12.64
N SER A 20 7.06 25.09 13.28
CA SER A 20 8.51 25.25 13.19
C SER A 20 9.29 24.08 13.82
N GLN A 21 8.73 23.43 14.85
CA GLN A 21 9.30 22.21 15.42
C GLN A 21 9.28 21.06 14.40
N LEU A 22 8.14 20.86 13.73
CA LEU A 22 7.97 19.81 12.72
C LEU A 22 8.82 20.05 11.45
N GLU A 23 9.02 21.31 11.07
CA GLU A 23 9.89 21.67 9.93
C GLU A 23 11.38 21.49 10.25
N SER A 24 11.76 21.59 11.52
CA SER A 24 13.11 21.30 11.99
C SER A 24 13.40 19.81 12.22
N ALA A 25 12.39 18.95 12.09
CA ALA A 25 12.55 17.51 12.29
C ALA A 25 13.31 16.89 11.11
N HIS A 26 14.51 16.39 11.39
CA HIS A 26 15.37 15.73 10.39
C HIS A 26 15.59 14.25 10.67
N SER A 27 15.00 13.75 11.76
CA SER A 27 15.05 12.35 12.17
C SER A 27 13.70 11.86 12.67
N VAL A 28 13.54 10.53 12.75
CA VAL A 28 12.33 9.91 13.32
C VAL A 28 12.18 10.27 14.80
N ASP A 29 13.29 10.37 15.55
CA ASP A 29 13.27 10.75 16.97
C ASP A 29 12.75 12.18 17.18
N ASP A 30 13.04 13.10 16.24
CA ASP A 30 12.51 14.46 16.29
C ASP A 30 10.99 14.45 16.09
N ILE A 31 10.50 13.63 15.16
CA ILE A 31 9.05 13.48 14.93
C ILE A 31 8.38 12.85 16.15
N PHE A 32 8.97 11.83 16.76
CA PHE A 32 8.42 11.20 17.96
C PHE A 32 8.31 12.19 19.12
N LYS A 33 9.37 12.98 19.38
CA LYS A 33 9.33 14.06 20.37
C LYS A 33 8.28 15.13 20.04
N TYR A 34 8.12 15.45 18.75
CA TYR A 34 7.09 16.38 18.30
C TYR A 34 5.67 15.86 18.61
N VAL A 35 5.39 14.60 18.31
CA VAL A 35 4.10 13.98 18.62
C VAL A 35 3.84 13.92 20.13
N ASP A 36 4.86 13.56 20.92
CA ASP A 36 4.75 13.48 22.38
C ASP A 36 4.43 14.85 23.02
N ARG A 37 5.14 15.91 22.60
CA ARG A 37 5.00 17.26 23.16
C ARG A 37 3.70 17.98 22.80
N ASN A 38 3.06 17.61 21.69
CA ASN A 38 1.86 18.28 21.22
C ASN A 38 0.61 17.48 21.59
N SER A 39 -0.45 18.16 22.02
CA SER A 39 -1.77 17.55 22.20
C SER A 39 -2.37 17.14 20.85
N LEU A 40 -3.39 16.28 20.87
CA LEU A 40 -4.11 15.87 19.65
C LEU A 40 -4.62 17.09 18.86
N GLU A 41 -5.21 18.07 19.54
CA GLU A 41 -5.72 19.29 18.92
C GLU A 41 -4.60 20.17 18.35
N GLN A 42 -3.44 20.25 19.04
CA GLN A 42 -2.27 20.94 18.52
C GLN A 42 -1.74 20.25 17.25
N LEU A 43 -1.67 18.92 17.21
CA LEU A 43 -1.24 18.18 16.03
C LEU A 43 -2.17 18.41 14.83
N LYS A 44 -3.49 18.38 15.05
CA LYS A 44 -4.49 18.71 14.01
C LYS A 44 -4.30 20.14 13.49
N CYS A 45 -4.15 21.11 14.39
CA CYS A 45 -3.93 22.50 14.04
C CYS A 45 -2.61 22.70 13.27
N ASN A 46 -1.53 22.05 13.71
CA ASN A 46 -0.22 22.11 13.04
C ASN A 46 -0.28 21.51 11.63
N LEU A 47 -0.99 20.40 11.42
CA LEU A 47 -1.21 19.83 10.09
C LEU A 47 -1.92 20.83 9.17
N LEU A 48 -2.99 21.46 9.65
CA LEU A 48 -3.69 22.49 8.89
C LEU A 48 -2.75 23.64 8.54
N ASN A 49 -1.98 24.16 9.50
CA ASN A 49 -1.03 25.25 9.27
C ASN A 49 0.07 24.87 8.29
N TYR A 50 0.57 23.64 8.36
CA TYR A 50 1.53 23.11 7.39
C TYR A 50 0.95 23.12 5.97
N GLN A 51 -0.27 22.63 5.78
CA GLN A 51 -0.94 22.65 4.48
C GLN A 51 -1.26 24.06 4.00
N ARG A 52 -1.69 24.96 4.89
CA ARG A 52 -1.94 26.37 4.56
C ARG A 52 -0.67 27.05 4.06
N LYS A 53 0.44 26.89 4.79
CA LYS A 53 1.76 27.39 4.39
C LYS A 53 2.21 26.86 3.03
N LEU A 54 2.10 25.55 2.80
CA LEU A 54 2.43 24.93 1.51
C LEU A 54 1.61 25.51 0.34
N ASN A 55 0.41 26.00 0.60
CA ASN A 55 -0.49 26.57 -0.40
C ASN A 55 -0.53 28.11 -0.39
N GLY A 56 0.41 28.76 0.32
CA GLY A 56 0.53 30.23 0.37
C GLY A 56 -0.60 30.93 1.12
N LEU A 57 -1.28 30.22 2.03
CA LEU A 57 -2.34 30.73 2.88
C LEU A 57 -1.78 31.14 4.26
N PRO A 58 -2.34 32.17 4.92
CA PRO A 58 -1.92 32.57 6.28
C PRO A 58 -2.17 31.46 7.31
N GLU A 59 -1.25 31.29 8.27
CA GLU A 59 -1.40 30.38 9.40
C GLU A 59 -2.58 30.78 10.32
N VAL A 60 -3.21 29.78 10.93
CA VAL A 60 -4.25 29.91 11.96
C VAL A 60 -3.66 29.40 13.27
N PHE A 61 -3.11 30.30 14.08
CA PHE A 61 -2.31 29.95 15.27
C PHE A 61 -3.11 29.34 16.43
N SER A 62 -4.43 29.49 16.44
CA SER A 62 -5.29 28.89 17.46
C SER A 62 -6.67 28.60 16.90
N ILE A 63 -7.08 27.34 16.97
CA ILE A 63 -8.44 26.92 16.64
C ILE A 63 -9.18 26.73 17.97
N SER A 64 -10.13 27.61 18.24
CA SER A 64 -10.90 27.63 19.50
C SER A 64 -12.31 27.04 19.37
N SER A 65 -12.74 26.73 18.14
CA SER A 65 -14.05 26.13 17.88
C SER A 65 -14.01 25.14 16.71
N SER A 66 -14.95 24.21 16.69
CA SER A 66 -15.16 23.27 15.58
C SER A 66 -15.47 23.98 14.26
N GLU A 67 -16.13 25.14 14.29
CA GLU A 67 -16.44 25.93 13.10
C GLU A 67 -15.18 26.55 12.48
N GLN A 68 -14.28 27.10 13.31
CA GLN A 68 -12.97 27.60 12.85
C GLN A 68 -12.13 26.47 12.26
N PHE A 69 -12.17 25.29 12.89
CA PHE A 69 -11.51 24.09 12.38
C PHE A 69 -12.03 23.73 10.99
N GLN A 70 -13.35 23.59 10.85
CA GLN A 70 -13.99 23.19 9.61
C GLN A 70 -13.73 24.18 8.48
N SER A 71 -13.79 25.49 8.76
CA SER A 71 -13.47 26.52 7.77
C SER A 71 -12.01 26.40 7.29
N ALA A 72 -11.06 26.23 8.21
CA ALA A 72 -9.66 26.09 7.86
C ALA A 72 -9.39 24.81 7.05
N TYR A 73 -10.06 23.70 7.39
CA TYR A 73 -10.00 22.46 6.64
C TYR A 73 -10.63 22.61 5.24
N ASP A 74 -11.78 23.27 5.14
CA ASP A 74 -12.49 23.49 3.88
C ASP A 74 -11.69 24.33 2.88
N GLU A 75 -10.84 25.24 3.36
CA GLU A 75 -9.89 25.97 2.53
C GLU A 75 -8.80 25.05 1.95
N ILE A 76 -8.31 24.08 2.74
CA ILE A 76 -7.22 23.20 2.29
C ILE A 76 -7.67 21.95 1.55
N LYS A 77 -8.91 21.46 1.77
CA LYS A 77 -9.39 20.16 1.25
C LYS A 77 -9.27 20.02 -0.26
N ASN A 78 -9.38 21.12 -1.00
CA ASN A 78 -9.23 21.14 -2.45
C ASN A 78 -7.78 20.93 -2.93
N PHE A 79 -6.78 21.22 -2.09
CA PHE A 79 -5.36 21.05 -2.39
C PHE A 79 -4.84 19.65 -2.05
N ILE A 80 -5.42 19.00 -1.05
CA ILE A 80 -5.06 17.66 -0.57
C ILE A 80 -5.80 16.52 -1.29
N ARG A 81 -6.49 16.79 -2.40
CA ARG A 81 -7.16 15.77 -3.23
C ARG A 81 -6.24 14.60 -3.61
N GLY A 82 -6.84 13.42 -3.72
CA GLY A 82 -6.19 12.19 -4.18
C GLY A 82 -6.12 11.08 -3.14
N GLY A 83 -7.05 11.08 -2.17
CA GLY A 83 -7.10 10.11 -1.07
C GLY A 83 -6.29 10.53 0.16
N LEU A 84 -5.60 11.68 0.12
CA LEU A 84 -4.91 12.24 1.29
C LEU A 84 -5.87 12.96 2.25
N GLU A 85 -7.08 13.26 1.82
CA GLU A 85 -8.14 13.79 2.66
C GLU A 85 -8.83 12.70 3.50
N ILE A 86 -8.69 11.43 3.13
CA ILE A 86 -9.43 10.34 3.77
C ILE A 86 -8.78 9.99 5.11
N ASN A 87 -9.61 9.98 6.17
CA ASN A 87 -9.30 9.54 7.54
C ASN A 87 -8.08 10.19 8.19
N TRP A 88 -7.63 11.37 7.72
CA TRP A 88 -6.41 12.00 8.24
C TRP A 88 -6.45 12.27 9.75
N GLU A 89 -7.64 12.58 10.31
CA GLU A 89 -7.82 12.74 11.76
C GLU A 89 -7.52 11.45 12.53
N GLU A 90 -7.89 10.30 11.96
CA GLU A 90 -7.64 9.00 12.57
C GLU A 90 -6.16 8.66 12.58
N TYR A 91 -5.44 9.04 11.52
CA TYR A 91 -3.98 8.91 11.48
C TYR A 91 -3.27 9.75 12.52
N ILE A 92 -3.71 11.00 12.77
CA ILE A 92 -3.13 11.82 13.85
C ILE A 92 -3.49 11.22 15.21
N ARG A 93 -4.75 10.82 15.40
CA ARG A 93 -5.22 10.23 16.66
C ARG A 93 -4.43 8.97 16.99
N ASP A 94 -4.29 8.05 16.05
CA ASP A 94 -3.50 6.83 16.21
C ASP A 94 -2.02 7.13 16.48
N ALA A 95 -1.40 8.07 15.75
CA ALA A 95 -0.03 8.49 16.02
C ALA A 95 0.16 9.04 17.44
N LYS A 96 -0.81 9.84 17.94
CA LYS A 96 -0.74 10.44 19.28
C LYS A 96 -0.99 9.43 20.39
N GLU A 97 -1.99 8.58 20.23
CA GLU A 97 -2.41 7.61 21.26
C GLU A 97 -1.47 6.40 21.34
N ASN A 98 -0.80 6.04 20.23
CA ASN A 98 0.02 4.83 20.13
C ASN A 98 1.50 5.12 19.81
N ILE A 99 2.02 6.29 20.20
CA ILE A 99 3.39 6.70 19.84
C ILE A 99 4.47 5.70 20.29
N ASP A 100 4.30 5.07 21.45
CA ASP A 100 5.21 4.05 21.97
C ASP A 100 5.27 2.80 21.09
N GLU A 101 4.17 2.44 20.43
CA GLU A 101 4.11 1.31 19.51
C GLU A 101 4.87 1.60 18.21
N TYR A 102 4.80 2.85 17.74
CA TYR A 102 5.60 3.33 16.61
C TYR A 102 7.10 3.37 16.94
N ILE A 103 7.45 3.85 18.13
CA ILE A 103 8.83 3.82 18.66
C ILE A 103 9.33 2.36 18.71
N TRP A 104 8.50 1.45 19.23
CA TRP A 104 8.84 0.03 19.31
C TRP A 104 9.06 -0.58 17.92
N LEU A 105 8.15 -0.38 16.98
CA LEU A 105 8.25 -0.87 15.61
C LEU A 105 9.56 -0.40 14.95
N PHE A 106 9.83 0.90 15.00
CA PHE A 106 10.99 1.51 14.36
C PHE A 106 12.31 0.99 14.96
N ASN A 107 12.42 0.96 16.30
CA ASN A 107 13.67 0.57 16.97
C ASN A 107 13.91 -0.94 16.92
N ASN A 108 12.86 -1.75 17.06
CA ASN A 108 13.00 -3.19 17.27
C ASN A 108 12.89 -4.00 15.99
N LEU A 109 12.05 -3.61 15.02
CA LEU A 109 11.79 -4.44 13.83
C LEU A 109 12.43 -3.89 12.55
N LEU A 110 12.43 -2.57 12.34
CA LEU A 110 12.95 -1.99 11.09
C LEU A 110 14.48 -1.84 11.14
N LYS A 111 15.20 -2.81 10.59
CA LYS A 111 16.67 -2.85 10.64
C LYS A 111 17.35 -2.26 9.41
N ASP A 112 16.78 -2.42 8.21
CA ASP A 112 17.37 -1.87 7.00
C ASP A 112 17.09 -0.36 6.86
N GLN A 113 18.07 0.35 6.30
CA GLN A 113 18.00 1.81 6.15
C GLN A 113 16.80 2.22 5.29
N LYS A 114 16.51 1.49 4.21
CA LYS A 114 15.41 1.81 3.32
C LYS A 114 14.06 1.74 4.04
N SER A 115 13.82 0.74 4.89
CA SER A 115 12.60 0.70 5.69
C SER A 115 12.49 1.82 6.71
N LYS A 116 13.61 2.25 7.31
CA LYS A 116 13.64 3.42 8.19
C LYS A 116 13.27 4.70 7.43
N ASP A 117 13.80 4.87 6.23
CA ASP A 117 13.50 6.03 5.37
C ASP A 117 12.03 6.02 4.92
N VAL A 118 11.50 4.86 4.51
CA VAL A 118 10.09 4.67 4.16
C VAL A 118 9.20 5.01 5.36
N PHE A 119 9.52 4.47 6.54
CA PHE A 119 8.78 4.74 7.77
C PHE A 119 8.76 6.23 8.10
N PHE A 120 9.93 6.88 8.11
CA PHE A 120 10.06 8.33 8.37
C PHE A 120 9.13 9.13 7.45
N ASN A 121 9.23 8.87 6.15
CA ASN A 121 8.49 9.62 5.14
C ASN A 121 6.98 9.36 5.21
N LEU A 122 6.55 8.11 5.44
CA LEU A 122 5.13 7.80 5.63
C LEU A 122 4.59 8.43 6.90
N PHE A 123 5.32 8.33 8.03
CA PHE A 123 4.88 8.88 9.31
C PHE A 123 4.83 10.42 9.27
N TYR A 124 5.83 11.06 8.67
CA TYR A 124 5.79 12.50 8.41
C TYR A 124 4.59 12.87 7.54
N SER A 125 4.34 12.13 6.46
CA SER A 125 3.18 12.36 5.59
C SER A 125 1.83 12.18 6.31
N ARG A 126 1.73 11.24 7.26
CA ARG A 126 0.54 11.07 8.12
C ARG A 126 0.26 12.31 8.98
N LEU A 127 1.31 12.93 9.51
CA LEU A 127 1.21 14.13 10.37
C LEU A 127 1.02 15.44 9.60
N THR A 128 1.25 15.44 8.28
CA THR A 128 1.35 16.69 7.51
C THR A 128 0.55 16.73 6.23
N LEU A 129 0.16 15.58 5.68
CA LEU A 129 -0.33 15.43 4.31
C LEU A 129 0.68 15.85 3.23
N SER A 130 1.99 15.78 3.54
CA SER A 130 3.04 16.14 2.59
C SER A 130 3.12 15.13 1.44
N LYS A 131 2.80 15.58 0.22
CA LYS A 131 2.94 14.81 -1.03
C LYS A 131 4.40 14.55 -1.39
N GLU A 132 5.30 15.40 -0.93
CA GLU A 132 6.74 15.22 -1.15
C GLU A 132 7.27 14.04 -0.35
N HIS A 133 6.96 13.99 0.95
CA HIS A 133 7.33 12.86 1.81
C HIS A 133 6.68 11.57 1.32
N LEU A 134 5.41 11.60 0.89
CA LEU A 134 4.78 10.42 0.30
C LEU A 134 5.55 9.90 -0.94
N ARG A 135 5.98 10.79 -1.83
CA ARG A 135 6.82 10.41 -2.98
C ARG A 135 8.19 9.91 -2.57
N ALA A 136 8.78 10.49 -1.52
CA ALA A 136 10.07 10.06 -0.99
C ALA A 136 10.01 8.67 -0.33
N ALA A 137 8.83 8.25 0.16
CA ALA A 137 8.62 6.88 0.64
C ALA A 137 8.60 5.83 -0.50
N PHE A 138 8.43 6.23 -1.75
CA PHE A 138 8.29 5.29 -2.86
C PHE A 138 9.52 4.39 -3.02
N SER A 139 9.24 3.10 -3.17
CA SER A 139 10.18 2.01 -3.39
C SER A 139 10.06 1.59 -4.87
N ASN A 140 11.19 1.54 -5.58
CA ASN A 140 11.24 1.15 -6.99
C ASN A 140 11.30 -0.37 -7.22
N GLU A 141 11.30 -1.14 -6.15
CA GLU A 141 11.14 -2.59 -6.15
C GLU A 141 9.78 -3.01 -6.70
N THR A 142 9.69 -4.24 -7.19
CA THR A 142 8.38 -4.79 -7.56
C THR A 142 7.55 -5.10 -6.31
N GLN A 143 6.26 -4.76 -6.33
CA GLN A 143 5.37 -5.07 -5.21
C GLN A 143 5.26 -6.60 -5.01
N TYR A 144 5.20 -7.02 -3.74
CA TYR A 144 5.12 -8.43 -3.27
C TYR A 144 6.31 -9.36 -3.59
N PHE A 145 6.86 -9.33 -4.81
CA PHE A 145 7.73 -10.38 -5.34
C PHE A 145 9.10 -9.88 -5.79
N ASP A 146 9.67 -8.89 -5.10
CA ASP A 146 11.03 -8.42 -5.35
C ASP A 146 12.07 -9.23 -4.56
N GLU A 147 13.07 -9.76 -5.27
CA GLU A 147 14.13 -10.62 -4.70
C GLU A 147 14.98 -9.93 -3.62
N LYS A 148 14.94 -8.59 -3.53
CA LYS A 148 15.60 -7.86 -2.44
C LYS A 148 14.87 -7.97 -1.10
N ASN A 149 13.57 -8.25 -1.13
CA ASN A 149 12.72 -8.29 0.06
C ASN A 149 12.27 -9.73 0.38
N VAL A 150 12.18 -10.61 -0.62
CA VAL A 150 11.75 -12.01 -0.47
C VAL A 150 12.67 -12.96 -1.24
N SER A 151 12.74 -14.21 -0.81
CA SER A 151 13.44 -15.28 -1.53
C SER A 151 12.45 -16.30 -2.09
N PHE A 152 12.70 -16.81 -3.28
CA PHE A 152 11.91 -17.89 -3.88
C PHE A 152 12.60 -19.24 -3.70
N LEU A 153 11.80 -20.25 -3.37
CA LEU A 153 12.17 -21.66 -3.30
C LEU A 153 11.46 -22.42 -4.42
N ASN A 154 12.09 -23.48 -4.91
CA ASN A 154 11.41 -24.43 -5.79
C ASN A 154 10.37 -25.22 -4.99
N GLY A 155 9.22 -25.53 -5.58
CA GLY A 155 8.15 -26.26 -4.91
C GLY A 155 7.38 -25.43 -3.89
N GLU A 156 7.44 -24.10 -3.95
CA GLU A 156 6.69 -23.22 -3.05
C GLU A 156 5.18 -23.40 -3.17
N ILE A 157 4.51 -23.22 -2.03
CA ILE A 157 3.07 -23.01 -1.94
C ILE A 157 2.80 -21.55 -1.62
N LEU A 158 2.20 -20.84 -2.58
CA LEU A 158 1.73 -19.47 -2.40
C LEU A 158 0.27 -19.49 -1.96
N VAL A 159 -0.04 -18.65 -0.98
CA VAL A 159 -1.40 -18.28 -0.60
C VAL A 159 -1.57 -16.80 -0.89
N ASP A 160 -2.41 -16.47 -1.88
CA ASP A 160 -2.79 -15.09 -2.20
C ASP A 160 -4.18 -14.81 -1.60
N CYS A 161 -4.19 -14.09 -0.47
CA CYS A 161 -5.40 -13.57 0.13
C CYS A 161 -5.73 -12.21 -0.50
N GLY A 162 -6.89 -12.12 -1.14
CA GLY A 162 -7.28 -10.96 -1.94
C GLY A 162 -6.68 -11.03 -3.33
N ALA A 163 -7.00 -12.11 -4.05
CA ALA A 163 -6.46 -12.38 -5.37
C ALA A 163 -7.00 -11.44 -6.45
N PHE A 164 -8.08 -10.68 -6.16
CA PHE A 164 -8.72 -9.73 -7.06
C PHE A 164 -9.00 -10.32 -8.46
N ILE A 165 -8.21 -9.96 -9.47
CA ILE A 165 -8.34 -10.49 -10.85
C ILE A 165 -7.21 -11.46 -11.23
N GLY A 166 -6.41 -11.90 -10.27
CA GLY A 166 -5.31 -12.87 -10.43
C GLY A 166 -4.01 -12.27 -10.96
N ASP A 167 -3.89 -10.95 -11.02
CA ASP A 167 -2.71 -10.23 -11.53
C ASP A 167 -1.43 -10.54 -10.73
N SER A 168 -1.52 -10.52 -9.41
CA SER A 168 -0.38 -10.86 -8.53
C SER A 168 0.07 -12.33 -8.72
N ILE A 169 -0.88 -13.25 -8.90
CA ILE A 169 -0.60 -14.66 -9.14
C ILE A 169 0.09 -14.88 -10.49
N ILE A 170 -0.34 -14.18 -11.54
CA ILE A 170 0.32 -14.24 -12.85
C ILE A 170 1.77 -13.76 -12.71
N GLU A 171 2.01 -12.66 -12.00
CA GLU A 171 3.37 -12.17 -11.75
C GLU A 171 4.22 -13.21 -11.01
N TYR A 172 3.70 -13.78 -9.93
CA TYR A 172 4.39 -14.80 -9.16
C TYR A 172 4.71 -16.04 -10.00
N ALA A 173 3.74 -16.56 -10.75
CA ALA A 173 3.92 -17.74 -11.60
C ALA A 173 4.98 -17.51 -12.70
N LEU A 174 5.14 -16.28 -13.17
CA LEU A 174 6.20 -15.91 -14.13
C LEU A 174 7.58 -15.79 -13.46
N LYS A 175 7.65 -15.36 -12.20
CA LYS A 175 8.92 -15.24 -11.45
C LYS A 175 9.39 -16.56 -10.86
N ASN A 176 8.48 -17.39 -10.35
CA ASN A 176 8.78 -18.68 -9.75
C ASN A 176 7.96 -19.81 -10.41
N PRO A 177 8.24 -20.21 -11.66
CA PRO A 177 7.42 -21.19 -12.40
C PRO A 177 7.39 -22.59 -11.78
N PHE A 178 8.34 -22.88 -10.88
CA PHE A 178 8.50 -24.16 -10.19
C PHE A 178 7.72 -24.25 -8.89
N TYR A 179 6.68 -23.43 -8.68
CA TYR A 179 5.77 -23.57 -7.56
C TYR A 179 5.06 -24.94 -7.57
N LYS A 180 4.77 -25.47 -6.37
CA LYS A 180 3.98 -26.69 -6.20
C LYS A 180 2.49 -26.41 -6.31
N ARG A 181 2.02 -25.36 -5.63
CA ARG A 181 0.60 -25.03 -5.51
C ARG A 181 0.41 -23.54 -5.29
N ILE A 182 -0.69 -22.99 -5.78
CA ILE A 182 -1.16 -21.64 -5.47
C ILE A 182 -2.61 -21.72 -5.02
N TYR A 183 -2.91 -21.16 -3.85
CA TYR A 183 -4.26 -20.94 -3.36
C TYR A 183 -4.62 -19.47 -3.50
N ALA A 184 -5.64 -19.19 -4.31
CA ALA A 184 -6.12 -17.84 -4.59
C ALA A 184 -7.46 -17.63 -3.90
N TYR A 185 -7.54 -16.68 -2.98
CA TYR A 185 -8.77 -16.36 -2.26
C TYR A 185 -9.31 -15.02 -2.73
N GLU A 186 -10.54 -15.04 -3.26
CA GLU A 186 -11.24 -13.82 -3.67
C GLU A 186 -12.72 -13.95 -3.31
N ALA A 187 -13.16 -13.10 -2.39
CA ALA A 187 -14.50 -13.19 -1.81
C ALA A 187 -15.60 -12.73 -2.78
N PHE A 188 -15.34 -11.70 -3.58
CA PHE A 188 -16.39 -11.01 -4.32
C PHE A 188 -16.70 -11.71 -5.66
N PRO A 189 -17.97 -12.03 -5.95
CA PRO A 189 -18.33 -12.86 -7.12
C PRO A 189 -17.79 -12.35 -8.46
N GLU A 190 -17.81 -11.02 -8.69
CA GLU A 190 -17.33 -10.43 -9.95
C GLU A 190 -15.81 -10.56 -10.10
N SER A 191 -15.06 -10.21 -9.04
CA SER A 191 -13.61 -10.34 -8.99
C SER A 191 -13.20 -11.81 -9.10
N PHE A 192 -13.84 -12.70 -8.34
CA PHE A 192 -13.62 -14.15 -8.40
C PHE A 192 -13.79 -14.70 -9.81
N LYS A 193 -14.87 -14.32 -10.51
CA LYS A 193 -15.11 -14.73 -11.88
C LYS A 193 -13.97 -14.29 -12.80
N LYS A 194 -13.56 -13.02 -12.72
CA LYS A 194 -12.44 -12.48 -13.52
C LYS A 194 -11.11 -13.16 -13.17
N CYS A 195 -10.85 -13.40 -11.89
CA CYS A 195 -9.68 -14.13 -11.40
C CYS A 195 -9.61 -15.52 -12.04
N ASN A 196 -10.71 -16.27 -11.98
CA ASN A 196 -10.79 -17.60 -12.55
C ASN A 196 -10.60 -17.59 -14.08
N GLU A 197 -11.23 -16.65 -14.80
CA GLU A 197 -11.06 -16.47 -16.24
C GLU A 197 -9.61 -16.14 -16.62
N ASN A 198 -8.99 -15.17 -15.93
CA ASN A 198 -7.63 -14.71 -16.20
C ASN A 198 -6.59 -15.78 -15.91
N LEU A 199 -6.81 -16.59 -14.87
CA LEU A 199 -5.86 -17.61 -14.51
C LEU A 199 -6.08 -18.93 -15.25
N THR A 200 -7.24 -19.19 -15.84
CA THR A 200 -7.53 -20.42 -16.61
C THR A 200 -6.38 -20.89 -17.52
N PRO A 201 -5.68 -20.00 -18.28
CA PRO A 201 -4.53 -20.41 -19.10
C PRO A 201 -3.35 -21.03 -18.32
N LEU A 202 -3.22 -20.69 -17.03
CA LEU A 202 -2.20 -21.23 -16.11
C LEU A 202 -2.66 -22.50 -15.37
N TYR A 203 -3.97 -22.78 -15.33
CA TYR A 203 -4.59 -23.83 -14.50
C TYR A 203 -4.62 -25.24 -15.11
N ASN A 204 -4.12 -25.44 -16.34
CA ASN A 204 -4.29 -26.71 -17.06
C ASN A 204 -3.60 -27.92 -16.39
N ASP A 205 -2.74 -27.71 -15.40
CA ASP A 205 -2.08 -28.77 -14.63
C ASP A 205 -2.65 -28.98 -13.21
N GLY A 206 -3.65 -28.18 -12.82
CA GLY A 206 -4.31 -28.27 -11.51
C GLY A 206 -3.49 -27.75 -10.33
N ARG A 207 -2.38 -27.03 -10.54
CA ARG A 207 -1.55 -26.46 -9.46
C ARG A 207 -2.05 -25.12 -8.90
N ILE A 208 -3.11 -24.54 -9.43
CA ILE A 208 -3.70 -23.32 -8.89
C ILE A 208 -5.16 -23.62 -8.50
N SER A 209 -5.67 -22.97 -7.46
CA SER A 209 -7.05 -23.16 -6.97
C SER A 209 -7.63 -21.82 -6.56
N VAL A 210 -8.69 -21.35 -7.24
CA VAL A 210 -9.44 -20.15 -6.84
C VAL A 210 -10.57 -20.55 -5.89
N ARG A 211 -10.65 -19.88 -4.74
CA ARG A 211 -11.66 -20.10 -3.69
C ARG A 211 -12.46 -18.82 -3.49
N GLN A 212 -13.80 -18.92 -3.62
CA GLN A 212 -14.70 -17.80 -3.42
C GLN A 212 -15.12 -17.66 -1.95
N VAL A 213 -14.17 -17.35 -1.08
CA VAL A 213 -14.37 -17.24 0.37
C VAL A 213 -13.54 -16.10 0.94
N ILE A 214 -13.88 -15.65 2.15
CA ILE A 214 -13.10 -14.69 2.92
C ILE A 214 -12.10 -15.43 3.80
N VAL A 215 -10.86 -14.96 3.81
CA VAL A 215 -9.88 -15.42 4.77
C VAL A 215 -10.05 -14.65 6.08
N SER A 216 -10.25 -15.37 7.19
CA SER A 216 -10.51 -14.84 8.52
C SER A 216 -9.90 -15.76 9.58
N ASN A 217 -10.22 -15.58 10.86
CA ASN A 217 -9.69 -16.39 11.96
C ASN A 217 -10.46 -17.69 12.24
N LYS A 218 -11.58 -17.93 11.54
CA LYS A 218 -12.43 -19.11 11.74
C LYS A 218 -13.37 -19.35 10.56
N HIS A 219 -13.83 -20.58 10.44
CA HIS A 219 -14.97 -20.91 9.59
C HIS A 219 -16.24 -20.18 10.01
N GLY A 220 -17.02 -19.68 9.06
CA GLY A 220 -18.28 -19.01 9.34
C GLY A 220 -18.89 -18.29 8.15
N TRP A 221 -19.76 -17.34 8.45
CA TRP A 221 -20.40 -16.49 7.45
C TRP A 221 -20.34 -15.03 7.91
N LEU A 222 -20.00 -14.16 6.97
CA LEU A 222 -19.91 -12.71 7.19
C LEU A 222 -20.88 -12.00 6.23
N ASN A 223 -21.52 -10.94 6.72
CA ASN A 223 -22.44 -10.11 5.96
C ASN A 223 -21.71 -8.84 5.50
N PHE A 224 -21.96 -8.41 4.27
CA PHE A 224 -21.37 -7.24 3.64
C PHE A 224 -22.43 -6.33 3.04
N GLN A 225 -22.20 -5.03 3.14
CA GLN A 225 -23.02 -4.05 2.44
C GLN A 225 -22.67 -4.07 0.96
N GLU A 226 -23.63 -4.48 0.14
CA GLU A 226 -23.56 -4.35 -1.32
C GLU A 226 -23.75 -2.87 -1.65
N ASN A 227 -22.66 -2.10 -1.87
CA ASN A 227 -22.58 -0.82 -2.60
C ASN A 227 -21.33 0.04 -2.31
N ALA A 228 -20.24 -0.50 -1.77
CA ALA A 228 -18.98 0.22 -1.72
C ALA A 228 -18.11 -0.16 -2.94
N LEU A 229 -17.24 0.76 -3.38
CA LEU A 229 -16.29 0.52 -4.47
C LEU A 229 -15.51 -0.79 -4.26
N PRO A 230 -14.96 -1.43 -5.32
CA PRO A 230 -13.93 -2.46 -5.15
C PRO A 230 -12.85 -1.92 -4.22
N GLY A 231 -12.65 -2.59 -3.09
CA GLY A 231 -11.76 -2.13 -2.01
C GLY A 231 -12.38 -1.23 -0.93
N SER A 232 -13.70 -1.29 -0.73
CA SER A 232 -14.37 -0.54 0.35
C SER A 232 -15.47 -1.34 1.06
N ASN A 233 -15.47 -2.66 0.89
CA ASN A 233 -16.51 -3.54 1.44
C ASN A 233 -16.26 -3.78 2.93
N ALA A 234 -16.84 -2.92 3.76
CA ALA A 234 -16.87 -3.12 5.21
C ALA A 234 -17.82 -4.27 5.58
N ILE A 235 -17.43 -5.06 6.58
CA ILE A 235 -18.32 -6.03 7.24
C ILE A 235 -19.47 -5.25 7.87
N ASP A 236 -20.71 -5.63 7.57
CA ASP A 236 -21.93 -5.03 8.11
C ASP A 236 -22.89 -6.16 8.48
N GLU A 237 -23.28 -6.26 9.75
CA GLU A 237 -24.22 -7.27 10.22
C GLU A 237 -25.56 -7.24 9.46
N ASN A 238 -25.96 -6.06 8.97
CA ASN A 238 -27.17 -5.84 8.17
C ASN A 238 -26.92 -5.92 6.65
N GLY A 239 -25.70 -6.29 6.25
CA GLY A 239 -25.30 -6.49 4.87
C GLY A 239 -26.13 -7.55 4.17
N ARG A 240 -26.44 -7.32 2.89
CA ARG A 240 -27.25 -8.24 2.07
C ARG A 240 -26.43 -9.34 1.42
N LEU A 241 -25.13 -9.11 1.24
CA LEU A 241 -24.22 -10.07 0.64
C LEU A 241 -23.61 -10.93 1.76
N LYS A 242 -23.97 -12.22 1.78
CA LYS A 242 -23.46 -13.18 2.76
C LYS A 242 -22.40 -14.05 2.10
N ILE A 243 -21.17 -14.00 2.62
CA ILE A 243 -20.02 -14.73 2.07
C ILE A 243 -19.45 -15.65 3.16
N GLU A 244 -19.05 -16.86 2.76
CA GLU A 244 -18.39 -17.82 3.65
C GLU A 244 -16.99 -17.32 4.04
N SER A 245 -16.61 -17.53 5.30
CA SER A 245 -15.25 -17.29 5.79
C SER A 245 -14.55 -18.58 6.18
N VAL A 246 -13.24 -18.64 6.00
CA VAL A 246 -12.38 -19.77 6.37
C VAL A 246 -11.13 -19.28 7.10
N SER A 247 -10.54 -20.13 7.93
CA SER A 247 -9.16 -19.95 8.42
C SER A 247 -8.19 -20.69 7.50
N LEU A 248 -6.98 -20.15 7.31
CA LEU A 248 -5.97 -20.83 6.49
C LEU A 248 -5.51 -22.13 7.15
N ASP A 249 -5.38 -22.14 8.47
CA ASP A 249 -4.96 -23.31 9.25
C ASP A 249 -5.94 -24.51 9.11
N GLU A 250 -7.24 -24.25 8.87
CA GLU A 250 -8.24 -25.30 8.62
C GLU A 250 -8.34 -25.67 7.12
N ASP A 251 -8.22 -24.68 6.23
CA ASP A 251 -8.48 -24.86 4.78
C ASP A 251 -7.25 -25.34 3.98
N ILE A 252 -6.05 -25.23 4.56
CA ILE A 252 -4.80 -25.70 3.97
C ILE A 252 -4.08 -26.62 4.95
N LEU A 253 -4.13 -27.92 4.68
CA LEU A 253 -3.50 -28.93 5.55
C LEU A 253 -2.04 -29.24 5.15
N GLU A 254 -1.56 -28.66 4.04
CA GLU A 254 -0.18 -28.82 3.58
C GLU A 254 0.67 -27.59 3.88
N ARG A 255 2.00 -27.76 3.85
CA ARG A 255 2.94 -26.71 4.22
C ARG A 255 2.85 -25.48 3.33
N VAL A 256 2.53 -24.33 3.91
CA VAL A 256 2.52 -23.03 3.26
C VAL A 256 3.91 -22.42 3.31
N SER A 257 4.34 -21.83 2.19
CA SER A 257 5.66 -21.21 2.08
C SER A 257 5.59 -19.70 1.96
N PHE A 258 4.52 -19.16 1.38
CA PHE A 258 4.40 -17.75 1.09
C PHE A 258 2.95 -17.35 1.30
N ILE A 259 2.71 -16.29 2.06
CA ILE A 259 1.38 -15.69 2.23
C ILE A 259 1.45 -14.22 1.81
N LYS A 260 0.64 -13.84 0.82
CA LYS A 260 0.39 -12.44 0.47
C LYS A 260 -1.00 -12.07 0.96
N MET A 261 -1.16 -10.89 1.55
CA MET A 261 -2.46 -10.38 1.97
C MET A 261 -2.67 -8.93 1.54
N ASP A 262 -3.76 -8.72 0.82
CA ASP A 262 -4.33 -7.40 0.49
C ASP A 262 -5.85 -7.56 0.53
N ILE A 263 -6.43 -7.47 1.74
CA ILE A 263 -7.80 -7.95 2.02
C ILE A 263 -8.64 -6.91 2.76
N GLU A 264 -8.45 -5.65 2.40
CA GLU A 264 -9.35 -4.55 2.74
C GLU A 264 -9.61 -4.40 4.24
N GLY A 265 -8.57 -4.63 5.05
CA GLY A 265 -8.62 -4.46 6.50
C GLY A 265 -8.83 -5.75 7.30
N ALA A 266 -9.06 -6.89 6.65
CA ALA A 266 -9.20 -8.18 7.34
C ALA A 266 -7.85 -8.81 7.77
N GLU A 267 -6.71 -8.17 7.50
CA GLU A 267 -5.37 -8.77 7.67
C GLU A 267 -5.14 -9.32 9.08
N MET A 268 -5.56 -8.58 10.12
CA MET A 268 -5.39 -9.02 11.51
C MET A 268 -6.12 -10.35 11.79
N LEU A 269 -7.35 -10.52 11.30
CA LEU A 269 -8.11 -11.75 11.48
C LEU A 269 -7.55 -12.88 10.61
N ALA A 270 -7.16 -12.60 9.37
CA ALA A 270 -6.57 -13.59 8.49
C ALA A 270 -5.22 -14.11 9.02
N LEU A 271 -4.38 -13.25 9.59
CA LEU A 271 -3.13 -13.65 10.25
C LEU A 271 -3.40 -14.54 11.47
N GLU A 272 -4.42 -14.23 12.27
CA GLU A 272 -4.84 -15.12 13.37
C GLU A 272 -5.34 -16.49 12.87
N GLY A 273 -6.03 -16.52 11.73
CA GLY A 273 -6.44 -17.76 11.07
C GLY A 273 -5.32 -18.51 10.35
N ALA A 274 -4.12 -17.94 10.30
CA ALA A 274 -2.91 -18.53 9.73
C ALA A 274 -1.84 -18.78 10.80
N ARG A 275 -2.21 -18.67 12.09
CA ARG A 275 -1.30 -18.67 13.23
C ARG A 275 -0.44 -19.93 13.26
N LYS A 276 -1.03 -21.10 12.99
CA LYS A 276 -0.30 -22.37 12.97
C LYS A 276 0.75 -22.36 11.85
N HIS A 277 0.38 -21.98 10.63
CA HIS A 277 1.35 -21.87 9.54
C HIS A 277 2.49 -20.88 9.86
N ILE A 278 2.17 -19.71 10.43
CA ILE A 278 3.15 -18.68 10.80
C ILE A 278 4.14 -19.19 11.87
N ILE A 279 3.64 -19.90 12.88
CA ILE A 279 4.46 -20.44 13.98
C ILE A 279 5.29 -21.63 13.52
N GLU A 280 4.67 -22.62 12.87
CA GLU A 280 5.27 -23.93 12.62
C GLU A 280 6.09 -23.98 11.32
N GLU A 281 5.72 -23.18 10.32
CA GLU A 281 6.28 -23.29 8.96
C GLU A 281 7.04 -22.05 8.51
N ALA A 282 6.86 -20.94 9.23
CA ALA A 282 7.50 -19.65 9.03
C ALA A 282 7.50 -19.18 7.55
N PRO A 283 6.33 -19.15 6.87
CA PRO A 283 6.23 -18.70 5.48
C PRO A 283 6.72 -17.26 5.32
N THR A 284 7.20 -16.91 4.14
CA THR A 284 7.39 -15.50 3.77
C THR A 284 6.04 -14.80 3.79
N LEU A 285 5.95 -13.65 4.45
CA LEU A 285 4.74 -12.84 4.51
C LEU A 285 4.94 -11.55 3.72
N ALA A 286 4.00 -11.19 2.84
CA ALA A 286 3.92 -9.89 2.19
C ALA A 286 2.53 -9.29 2.45
N ILE A 287 2.43 -8.44 3.48
CA ILE A 287 1.16 -8.02 4.07
C ILE A 287 0.95 -6.52 3.86
N CYS A 288 -0.17 -6.14 3.28
CA CYS A 288 -0.57 -4.74 3.17
C CYS A 288 -0.89 -4.16 4.56
N VAL A 289 -0.31 -3.00 4.88
CA VAL A 289 -0.43 -2.36 6.21
C VAL A 289 -1.01 -0.94 6.15
N TYR A 290 -1.80 -0.66 5.11
CA TYR A 290 -2.32 0.68 4.82
C TYR A 290 -3.84 0.85 5.05
N HIS A 291 -4.59 -0.24 5.20
CA HIS A 291 -6.07 -0.19 5.28
C HIS A 291 -6.58 0.57 6.51
N PHE A 292 -5.91 0.40 7.65
CA PHE A 292 -6.16 1.19 8.86
C PHE A 292 -4.88 1.86 9.37
N PRO A 293 -4.98 3.00 10.08
CA PRO A 293 -3.81 3.69 10.62
C PRO A 293 -2.90 2.78 11.46
N ASP A 294 -3.53 1.99 12.33
CA ASP A 294 -2.88 1.13 13.31
C ASP A 294 -2.32 -0.18 12.73
N HIS A 295 -2.72 -0.57 11.51
CA HIS A 295 -2.21 -1.75 10.83
C HIS A 295 -0.69 -1.72 10.66
N LEU A 296 -0.09 -0.52 10.55
CA LEU A 296 1.37 -0.39 10.42
C LEU A 296 2.13 -0.99 11.62
N TRP A 297 1.64 -0.81 12.85
CA TRP A 297 2.29 -1.34 14.04
C TRP A 297 1.64 -2.63 14.57
N LYS A 298 0.29 -2.76 14.49
CA LYS A 298 -0.43 -3.93 14.98
C LYS A 298 -0.07 -5.21 14.24
N ILE A 299 0.00 -5.17 12.90
CA ILE A 299 0.32 -6.35 12.10
C ILE A 299 1.75 -6.81 12.38
N ALA A 300 2.71 -5.88 12.42
CA ALA A 300 4.09 -6.18 12.73
C ALA A 300 4.24 -6.82 14.12
N LYS A 301 3.56 -6.25 15.13
CA LYS A 301 3.58 -6.76 16.51
C LYS A 301 2.90 -8.13 16.62
N LEU A 302 1.82 -8.36 15.88
CA LEU A 302 1.12 -9.64 15.82
C LEU A 302 2.04 -10.74 15.27
N ILE A 303 2.63 -10.51 14.09
CA ILE A 303 3.56 -11.47 13.46
C ILE A 303 4.75 -11.74 14.37
N TYR A 304 5.34 -10.69 14.95
CA TYR A 304 6.47 -10.84 15.89
C TYR A 304 6.09 -11.64 17.14
N SER A 305 4.87 -11.47 17.66
CA SER A 305 4.38 -12.23 18.81
C SER A 305 4.14 -13.71 18.50
N MET A 306 3.81 -14.04 17.26
CA MET A 306 3.67 -15.42 16.79
C MET A 306 5.04 -16.06 16.60
N ASN A 307 5.95 -15.35 15.94
CA ASN A 307 7.27 -15.86 15.64
C ASN A 307 8.33 -14.73 15.64
N PRO A 308 9.14 -14.60 16.70
CA PRO A 308 10.13 -13.54 16.81
C PRO A 308 11.37 -13.75 15.92
N ALA A 309 11.49 -14.89 15.21
CA ALA A 309 12.59 -15.15 14.28
C ALA A 309 12.44 -14.41 12.94
N TYR A 310 11.27 -13.83 12.67
CA TYR A 310 11.05 -13.02 11.48
C TYR A 310 11.92 -11.75 11.46
N SER A 311 12.51 -11.49 10.30
CA SER A 311 13.10 -10.21 9.91
C SER A 311 12.08 -9.41 9.11
N PHE A 312 11.97 -8.11 9.40
CA PHE A 312 10.94 -7.24 8.83
C PHE A 312 11.54 -6.20 7.90
N THR A 313 10.89 -5.99 6.76
CA THR A 313 11.15 -4.84 5.88
C THR A 313 9.83 -4.19 5.46
N LEU A 314 9.82 -2.86 5.40
CA LEU A 314 8.73 -2.00 4.98
C LEU A 314 9.06 -1.35 3.63
N ARG A 315 8.12 -1.39 2.68
CA ARG A 315 8.19 -0.68 1.39
C ARG A 315 6.85 -0.01 1.08
N HIS A 316 6.90 1.01 0.25
CA HIS A 316 5.72 1.72 -0.24
C HIS A 316 5.74 1.81 -1.77
N HIS A 317 4.69 1.37 -2.43
CA HIS A 317 4.68 1.17 -3.88
C HIS A 317 3.78 2.16 -4.63
N SER A 318 3.33 3.23 -3.96
CA SER A 318 2.63 4.34 -4.59
C SER A 318 3.44 5.63 -4.53
N THR A 319 3.22 6.54 -5.49
CA THR A 319 3.79 7.90 -5.47
C THR A 319 2.73 8.97 -5.25
N PHE A 320 1.46 8.57 -5.16
CA PHE A 320 0.31 9.46 -5.20
C PHE A 320 -0.77 9.13 -4.18
N ALA A 321 -0.76 7.94 -3.58
CA ALA A 321 -1.72 7.51 -2.57
C ALA A 321 -0.98 6.91 -1.36
N ARG A 322 -1.64 6.84 -0.19
CA ARG A 322 -1.08 6.18 1.01
C ARG A 322 -1.24 4.66 1.00
N PHE A 323 -1.91 4.14 -0.01
CA PHE A 323 -2.12 2.72 -0.22
C PHE A 323 -0.85 2.07 -0.77
N GLU A 324 -0.85 0.74 -0.94
CA GLU A 324 0.31 0.00 -1.45
C GLU A 324 1.53 0.01 -0.51
N THR A 325 1.31 0.21 0.80
CA THR A 325 2.37 0.00 1.80
C THR A 325 2.38 -1.45 2.24
N VAL A 326 3.50 -2.14 2.03
CA VAL A 326 3.66 -3.57 2.28
C VAL A 326 4.74 -3.80 3.33
N LEU A 327 4.39 -4.56 4.37
CA LEU A 327 5.30 -5.13 5.35
C LEU A 327 5.65 -6.55 4.91
N TYR A 328 6.93 -6.79 4.68
CA TYR A 328 7.48 -8.10 4.42
C TYR A 328 8.05 -8.68 5.70
N ALA A 329 7.74 -9.94 5.99
CA ALA A 329 8.37 -10.70 7.06
C ALA A 329 8.98 -11.98 6.48
N THR A 330 10.30 -12.15 6.63
CA THR A 330 11.04 -13.34 6.17
C THR A 330 11.74 -14.00 7.35
N SER A 331 11.77 -15.34 7.38
CA SER A 331 12.44 -16.10 8.44
C SER A 331 13.51 -17.01 7.85
N PRO A 332 14.70 -17.11 8.46
CA PRO A 332 15.69 -18.12 8.08
C PRO A 332 15.18 -19.55 8.31
N ASP A 333 14.19 -19.74 9.20
CA ASP A 333 13.63 -21.03 9.58
C ASP A 333 12.57 -21.56 8.61
N ARG A 334 12.28 -20.80 7.54
CA ARG A 334 11.35 -21.16 6.45
C ARG A 334 11.71 -22.49 5.77
N GLY A 335 12.89 -23.03 6.00
CA GLY A 335 13.37 -24.31 5.47
C GLY A 335 13.53 -24.32 3.95
N SER A 336 14.00 -25.43 3.40
CA SER A 336 13.99 -25.69 1.96
C SER A 336 12.96 -26.77 1.63
N PHE A 337 12.22 -26.58 0.55
CA PHE A 337 11.44 -27.67 -0.03
C PHE A 337 12.41 -28.61 -0.74
N ILE A 338 12.62 -29.80 -0.20
CA ILE A 338 13.25 -30.88 -0.99
C ILE A 338 12.22 -31.23 -2.05
N VAL A 339 12.48 -30.82 -3.29
CA VAL A 339 11.66 -31.19 -4.44
C VAL A 339 11.87 -32.67 -4.68
N GLU A 340 11.09 -33.52 -4.01
CA GLU A 340 11.06 -34.97 -4.25
C GLU A 340 10.08 -35.37 -5.34
N ASP A 341 9.17 -34.46 -5.69
CA ASP A 341 8.13 -34.66 -6.71
C ASP A 341 8.76 -35.07 -8.06
N PRO A 342 8.51 -36.30 -8.57
CA PRO A 342 9.07 -36.78 -9.82
C PRO A 342 8.65 -35.97 -11.04
N PHE A 343 7.46 -35.34 -11.01
CA PHE A 343 7.01 -34.42 -12.06
C PHE A 343 7.81 -33.13 -12.01
N ILE A 344 8.01 -32.51 -10.83
CA ILE A 344 8.85 -31.30 -10.74
C ILE A 344 10.32 -31.63 -11.06
N LYS A 345 10.85 -32.79 -10.64
CA LYS A 345 12.20 -33.26 -11.06
C LYS A 345 12.28 -33.47 -12.57
N SER A 346 11.29 -34.10 -13.18
CA SER A 346 11.21 -34.29 -14.63
C SER A 346 11.04 -32.96 -15.38
N TYR A 347 10.24 -32.04 -14.83
CA TYR A 347 10.01 -30.72 -15.39
C TYR A 347 11.27 -29.86 -15.29
N LEU A 348 11.95 -29.83 -14.14
CA LEU A 348 13.27 -29.20 -13.94
C LEU A 348 14.35 -29.80 -14.86
N ALA A 349 14.31 -31.12 -15.11
CA ALA A 349 15.23 -31.78 -16.05
C ALA A 349 14.91 -31.50 -17.53
N GLN A 350 13.66 -31.16 -17.86
CA GLN A 350 13.21 -30.82 -19.21
C GLN A 350 13.22 -29.31 -19.50
N THR A 351 13.27 -28.46 -18.47
CA THR A 351 13.20 -27.00 -18.58
C THR A 351 14.50 -26.33 -18.15
N SER A 352 15.56 -26.54 -18.94
CA SER A 352 16.62 -25.53 -19.08
C SER A 352 16.10 -24.36 -19.91
N LEU A 353 15.05 -23.64 -19.46
CA LEU A 353 14.40 -22.61 -20.28
C LEU A 353 14.13 -21.28 -19.55
N ALA A 354 14.93 -20.29 -19.98
CA ALA A 354 14.72 -18.84 -19.99
C ALA A 354 14.99 -18.01 -18.71
N VAL A 355 16.27 -17.60 -18.57
CA VAL A 355 16.69 -16.38 -17.88
C VAL A 355 16.69 -15.19 -18.88
N ARG A 356 16.43 -13.99 -18.36
CA ARG A 356 16.18 -12.71 -19.06
C ARG A 356 17.38 -12.11 -19.85
N ILE A 357 17.02 -11.62 -21.06
CA ILE A 357 17.35 -10.32 -21.73
C ILE A 357 18.81 -10.06 -22.18
N ARG A 358 19.08 -9.87 -23.50
CA ARG A 358 19.23 -8.58 -24.23
C ARG A 358 19.78 -8.76 -25.68
N ASP A 359 19.12 -8.08 -26.61
CA ASP A 359 19.65 -7.40 -27.81
C ASP A 359 19.44 -7.93 -29.26
N ASN A 360 18.71 -7.06 -29.98
CA ASN A 360 18.73 -6.57 -31.35
C ASN A 360 18.41 -7.34 -32.63
N ASN A 361 18.58 -8.64 -32.83
CA ASN A 361 18.18 -9.17 -34.15
C ASN A 361 17.82 -10.65 -34.16
N THR A 362 16.56 -10.91 -34.50
CA THR A 362 15.91 -12.20 -34.79
C THR A 362 15.39 -12.97 -33.57
N PHE A 363 14.05 -13.09 -33.51
CA PHE A 363 13.35 -13.96 -32.58
C PHE A 363 12.24 -14.70 -33.31
N ASN A 364 12.33 -16.03 -33.35
CA ASN A 364 11.19 -16.92 -33.59
C ASN A 364 10.85 -17.60 -32.24
N MET A 365 9.65 -17.36 -31.73
CA MET A 365 9.05 -18.08 -30.60
C MET A 365 7.80 -18.76 -31.14
N ILE A 366 7.49 -19.99 -30.75
CA ILE A 366 6.21 -20.60 -31.14
C ILE A 366 5.55 -21.25 -29.92
N LYS A 367 4.47 -20.60 -29.46
CA LYS A 367 3.27 -21.06 -28.71
C LYS A 367 2.84 -20.34 -27.41
N VAL A 368 3.64 -19.49 -26.76
CA VAL A 368 3.16 -18.56 -25.70
C VAL A 368 3.37 -17.09 -26.08
N ARG A 369 4.17 -16.83 -27.11
CA ARG A 369 4.43 -15.51 -27.68
C ARG A 369 3.16 -14.81 -28.15
N ASP A 370 2.34 -15.47 -28.95
CA ASP A 370 1.33 -14.75 -29.74
C ASP A 370 0.20 -14.23 -28.85
N THR A 371 -0.24 -14.98 -27.85
CA THR A 371 -1.26 -14.50 -26.90
C THR A 371 -0.74 -13.39 -26.00
N TYR A 372 0.52 -13.46 -25.55
CA TYR A 372 1.12 -12.42 -24.72
C TYR A 372 1.48 -11.16 -25.53
N ILE A 373 1.95 -11.33 -26.78
CA ILE A 373 2.12 -10.24 -27.74
C ILE A 373 0.76 -9.63 -28.06
N ASP A 374 -0.29 -10.40 -28.31
CA ASP A 374 -1.63 -9.87 -28.58
C ASP A 374 -2.18 -9.06 -27.40
N GLN A 375 -1.92 -9.49 -26.17
CA GLN A 375 -2.27 -8.75 -24.95
C GLN A 375 -1.46 -7.46 -24.79
N LEU A 376 -0.13 -7.52 -24.97
CA LEU A 376 0.74 -6.34 -24.91
C LEU A 376 0.43 -5.35 -26.04
N GLU A 377 0.22 -5.83 -27.26
CA GLU A 377 -0.22 -5.02 -28.38
C GLU A 377 -1.63 -4.46 -28.16
N GLY A 378 -2.52 -5.22 -27.50
CA GLY A 378 -3.83 -4.75 -27.06
C GLY A 378 -3.72 -3.58 -26.09
N ALA A 379 -2.85 -3.70 -25.08
CA ALA A 379 -2.55 -2.65 -24.12
C ALA A 379 -1.91 -1.43 -24.80
N ILE A 380 -0.94 -1.63 -25.70
CA ILE A 380 -0.30 -0.57 -26.49
C ILE A 380 -1.32 0.14 -27.37
N ARG A 381 -2.20 -0.59 -28.08
CA ARG A 381 -3.29 -0.01 -28.89
C ARG A 381 -4.24 0.82 -28.02
N TRP A 382 -4.55 0.34 -26.82
CA TRP A 382 -5.38 1.05 -25.86
C TRP A 382 -4.71 2.34 -25.37
N PHE A 383 -3.44 2.28 -24.94
CA PHE A 383 -2.66 3.45 -24.54
C PHE A 383 -2.49 4.46 -25.68
N GLN A 384 -2.23 4.00 -26.91
CA GLN A 384 -2.16 4.86 -28.10
C GLN A 384 -3.50 5.51 -28.43
N LYS A 385 -4.62 4.79 -28.25
CA LYS A 385 -5.96 5.36 -28.38
C LYS A 385 -6.20 6.46 -27.35
N GLN A 386 -5.85 6.21 -26.08
CA GLN A 386 -5.94 7.22 -25.02
C GLN A 386 -5.02 8.42 -25.29
N LEU A 387 -3.80 8.19 -25.78
CA LEU A 387 -2.87 9.24 -26.16
C LEU A 387 -3.43 10.10 -27.31
N ASN A 388 -4.01 9.47 -28.34
CA ASN A 388 -4.63 10.17 -29.47
C ASN A 388 -5.90 10.92 -29.08
N GLU A 389 -6.73 10.37 -28.19
CA GLU A 389 -7.89 11.07 -27.63
C GLU A 389 -7.44 12.29 -26.82
N ASN A 390 -6.42 12.13 -25.96
CA ASN A 390 -5.81 13.24 -25.23
C ASN A 390 -5.18 14.28 -26.16
N GLN A 391 -4.53 13.86 -27.25
CA GLN A 391 -3.96 14.75 -28.27
C GLN A 391 -5.05 15.57 -28.97
N LYS A 392 -6.18 14.95 -29.36
CA LYS A 392 -7.34 15.65 -29.94
C LYS A 392 -7.97 16.64 -28.96
N VAL A 393 -8.03 16.29 -27.68
CA VAL A 393 -8.47 17.21 -26.62
C VAL A 393 -7.50 18.39 -26.50
N ILE A 394 -6.19 18.13 -26.49
CA ILE A 394 -5.15 19.17 -26.48
C ILE A 394 -5.29 20.09 -27.70
N GLU A 395 -5.44 19.55 -28.90
CA GLU A 395 -5.59 20.33 -30.15
C GLU A 395 -6.86 21.17 -30.15
N THR A 396 -7.97 20.61 -29.65
CA THR A 396 -9.25 21.33 -29.48
C THR A 396 -9.07 22.48 -28.49
N LEU A 397 -8.43 22.23 -27.35
CA LEU A 397 -8.13 23.24 -26.34
C LEU A 397 -7.17 24.32 -26.88
N GLN A 398 -6.17 23.95 -27.68
CA GLN A 398 -5.24 24.86 -28.35
C GLN A 398 -5.92 25.72 -29.44
N SER A 399 -6.86 25.15 -30.19
CA SER A 399 -7.68 25.88 -31.16
C SER A 399 -8.62 26.88 -30.46
N GLN A 400 -9.25 26.46 -29.36
CA GLN A 400 -10.06 27.33 -28.50
C GLN A 400 -9.24 28.46 -27.86
N LEU A 401 -7.98 28.19 -27.52
CA LEU A 401 -6.99 29.16 -27.05
C LEU A 401 -6.66 30.22 -28.11
N LYS A 402 -6.49 29.80 -29.38
CA LYS A 402 -6.10 30.68 -30.49
C LYS A 402 -7.20 31.65 -30.93
N ASN A 403 -8.47 31.31 -30.69
CA ASN A 403 -9.65 32.07 -31.12
C ASN A 403 -10.20 33.06 -30.07
N LYS A 404 -9.56 33.22 -28.90
CA LYS A 404 -10.03 34.13 -27.85
C LYS A 404 -9.15 35.38 -27.73
N HIS A 405 -9.72 36.57 -27.97
CA HIS A 405 -9.05 37.86 -27.73
C HIS A 405 -8.94 38.20 -26.23
N GLU A 406 -7.91 38.96 -25.87
CA GLU A 406 -7.51 39.28 -24.49
C GLU A 406 -8.51 40.19 -23.75
N SER A 407 -9.54 39.61 -23.12
CA SER A 407 -10.26 40.22 -22.01
C SER A 407 -9.76 39.68 -20.66
N LYS A 408 -10.00 40.41 -19.56
CA LYS A 408 -9.57 40.01 -18.20
C LYS A 408 -10.13 38.65 -17.76
N ASP A 409 -11.36 38.31 -18.16
CA ASP A 409 -11.98 37.01 -17.87
C ASP A 409 -11.38 35.87 -18.70
N ASN A 410 -10.88 36.19 -19.90
CA ASN A 410 -10.18 35.21 -20.72
C ASN A 410 -8.83 34.80 -20.11
N LYS A 411 -8.09 35.67 -19.39
CA LYS A 411 -6.79 35.30 -18.79
C LYS A 411 -6.87 34.15 -17.77
N ARG A 412 -7.93 34.08 -16.97
CA ARG A 412 -8.12 32.99 -15.99
C ARG A 412 -8.47 31.67 -16.67
N ILE A 413 -9.30 31.73 -17.71
CA ILE A 413 -9.66 30.56 -18.55
C ILE A 413 -8.43 30.05 -19.32
N LEU A 414 -7.61 30.95 -19.88
CA LEU A 414 -6.37 30.62 -20.58
C LEU A 414 -5.37 29.90 -19.66
N GLY A 415 -5.27 30.32 -18.39
CA GLY A 415 -4.44 29.65 -17.37
C GLY A 415 -4.89 28.22 -17.03
N VAL A 416 -6.19 28.01 -16.86
CA VAL A 416 -6.76 26.68 -16.58
C VAL A 416 -6.57 25.74 -17.77
N VAL A 417 -6.82 26.21 -19.00
CA VAL A 417 -6.65 25.42 -20.21
C VAL A 417 -5.18 25.05 -20.44
N SER A 418 -4.25 25.99 -20.22
CA SER A 418 -2.81 25.72 -20.32
C SER A 418 -2.32 24.69 -19.29
N SER A 419 -2.84 24.75 -18.06
CA SER A 419 -2.57 23.74 -17.03
C SER A 419 -3.12 22.36 -17.39
N LEU A 420 -4.31 22.29 -17.98
CA LEU A 420 -4.91 21.03 -18.45
C LEU A 420 -4.08 20.42 -19.58
N ILE A 421 -3.63 21.21 -20.56
CA ILE A 421 -2.74 20.75 -21.63
C ILE A 421 -1.43 20.17 -21.06
N LYS A 422 -0.84 20.83 -20.05
CA LYS A 422 0.39 20.33 -19.40
C LYS A 422 0.16 19.02 -18.65
N LYS A 423 -1.04 18.80 -18.11
CA LYS A 423 -1.44 17.58 -17.39
C LYS A 423 -1.76 16.42 -18.35
N PHE A 424 -2.34 16.68 -19.51
CA PHE A 424 -2.61 15.64 -20.53
C PHE A 424 -1.36 15.21 -21.30
N LYS A 425 -0.32 16.06 -21.37
CA LYS A 425 0.98 15.73 -21.99
C LYS A 425 1.93 14.92 -21.10
N ARG A 426 1.74 14.98 -19.78
CA ARG A 426 2.50 14.22 -18.78
C ARG A 426 1.80 12.89 -18.56
#